data_AF-A0A928K612-F1
#
_entry.id   AF-A0A928K612-F1
#
_cell.length_a   1.000
_cell.length_b   1.000
_cell.length_c   1.000
_cell.angle_alpha   90.00
_cell.angle_beta   90.00
_cell.angle_gamma   90.00
#
_symmetry.space_group_name_H-M   'P 1'
#
loop_
_entity.id
_entity.type
_entity.pdbx_description
1 polymer ?
#
loop_
_entity_poly.entity_id
_entity_poly.type
_entity_poly.pdbx_seq_one_letter_code
_entity_poly.pdbx_strand_id
1 'polypeptide(L)'
;MKIMFIWSFRMSKRELIIIAAGLAVFIIAAVLLICSAGTESASARLGQGYTVAAADESERREFLRQFGWQTESEPVSVREVTLPVQMDERLSEYNAIQIRQGFDLSSLCGKRVKLWTYNVTNYPAGGKVVANLIVKDGVVVGGDISSVRTGGFSHGFDPNMFAAETAAAQSEALTVDRSVPDRIPTDEHVPPEPDGDEE
;
A
#
# COMPACT_ATOMS: atom_id res chain seq x y z
N MET A 1 -10.90 -63.86 -28.44
CA MET A 1 -10.29 -63.31 -29.68
C MET A 1 -9.76 -61.92 -29.34
N LYS A 2 -8.43 -61.72 -29.26
CA LYS A 2 -7.80 -60.42 -28.96
C LYS A 2 -7.09 -59.98 -30.23
N ILE A 3 -7.65 -58.98 -30.92
CA ILE A 3 -7.05 -58.42 -32.12
C ILE A 3 -5.88 -57.56 -31.65
N MET A 4 -4.65 -58.00 -31.89
CA MET A 4 -3.44 -57.24 -31.58
C MET A 4 -2.98 -56.52 -32.85
N PHE A 5 -3.47 -55.30 -33.06
CA PHE A 5 -3.00 -54.42 -34.13
C PHE A 5 -1.67 -53.79 -33.70
N ILE A 6 -0.56 -54.31 -34.23
CA ILE A 6 0.75 -53.67 -34.12
C ILE A 6 0.84 -52.66 -35.26
N TRP A 7 0.81 -51.37 -34.93
CA TRP A 7 0.99 -50.28 -35.87
C TRP A 7 2.49 -50.04 -36.07
N SER A 8 3.05 -50.62 -37.13
CA SER A 8 4.41 -50.29 -37.57
C SER A 8 4.41 -48.93 -38.25
N PHE A 9 4.63 -47.87 -37.49
CA PHE A 9 4.71 -46.51 -38.02
C PHE A 9 6.06 -46.30 -38.73
N ARG A 10 6.11 -46.60 -40.02
CA ARG A 10 7.29 -46.36 -40.86
C ARG A 10 7.38 -44.87 -41.22
N MET A 11 7.75 -44.02 -40.27
CA MET A 11 7.99 -42.60 -40.56
C MET A 11 9.24 -42.45 -41.44
N SER A 12 9.08 -41.76 -42.56
CA SER A 12 10.22 -41.33 -43.37
C SER A 12 10.98 -40.20 -42.66
N LYS A 13 12.29 -40.07 -42.94
CA LYS A 13 13.11 -38.97 -42.38
C LYS A 13 12.52 -37.58 -42.68
N ARG A 14 11.75 -37.45 -43.76
CA ARG A 14 11.08 -36.20 -44.17
C ARG A 14 9.89 -35.86 -43.28
N GLU A 15 9.07 -36.84 -42.91
CA GLU A 15 7.94 -36.64 -42.00
C GLU A 15 8.40 -36.31 -40.59
N LEU A 16 9.50 -36.91 -40.14
CA LEU A 16 10.08 -36.62 -38.82
C LEU A 16 10.59 -35.17 -38.72
N ILE A 17 11.18 -34.64 -39.79
CA ILE A 17 11.62 -33.23 -39.86
C ILE A 17 10.41 -32.28 -39.80
N ILE A 18 9.32 -32.59 -40.51
CA ILE A 18 8.11 -31.76 -40.52
C ILE A 18 7.45 -31.75 -39.14
N ILE A 19 7.35 -32.90 -38.47
CA ILE A 19 6.79 -33.00 -37.11
C ILE A 19 7.66 -32.25 -36.10
N ALA A 20 8.98 -32.37 -36.19
CA ALA A 20 9.91 -31.65 -35.30
C ALA A 20 9.82 -30.14 -35.50
N ALA A 21 9.74 -29.66 -36.75
CA ALA A 21 9.55 -28.25 -37.06
C ALA A 21 8.21 -27.72 -36.54
N GLY A 22 7.12 -28.49 -36.71
CA GLY A 22 5.80 -28.15 -36.18
C GLY A 22 5.80 -28.05 -34.65
N LEU A 23 6.47 -28.98 -33.96
CA LEU A 23 6.60 -28.96 -32.51
C LEU A 23 7.42 -27.75 -32.02
N ALA A 24 8.50 -27.40 -32.72
CA ALA A 24 9.31 -26.23 -32.40
C ALA A 24 8.49 -24.92 -32.52
N VAL A 25 7.71 -24.77 -33.61
CA VAL A 25 6.82 -23.62 -33.79
C VAL A 25 5.73 -23.58 -32.72
N PHE A 26 5.15 -24.74 -32.35
CA PHE A 26 4.16 -24.82 -31.28
C PHE A 26 4.74 -24.43 -29.92
N ILE A 27 5.96 -24.87 -29.60
CA ILE A 27 6.65 -24.49 -28.36
C ILE A 27 6.94 -22.99 -28.35
N ILE A 28 7.42 -22.42 -29.46
CA ILE A 28 7.66 -20.97 -29.58
C ILE A 28 6.35 -20.20 -29.40
N ALA A 29 5.27 -20.62 -30.05
CA ALA A 29 3.95 -20.01 -29.90
C ALA A 29 3.43 -20.12 -28.47
N ALA A 30 3.60 -21.27 -27.81
CA ALA A 30 3.22 -21.46 -26.41
C ALA A 30 4.04 -20.58 -25.46
N VAL A 31 5.36 -20.47 -25.67
CA VAL A 31 6.22 -19.57 -24.89
C VAL A 31 5.83 -18.11 -25.11
N LEU A 32 5.58 -17.69 -26.36
CA LEU A 32 5.09 -16.35 -26.65
C LEU A 32 3.74 -16.07 -26.00
N LEU A 33 2.83 -17.05 -25.98
CA LEU A 33 1.51 -16.95 -25.35
C LEU A 33 1.61 -16.90 -23.82
N ILE A 34 2.55 -17.63 -23.21
CA ILE A 34 2.83 -17.55 -21.77
C ILE A 34 3.48 -16.20 -21.42
N CYS A 35 4.39 -15.70 -22.27
CA CYS A 35 5.00 -14.38 -22.11
C CYS A 35 3.97 -13.24 -22.28
N SER A 36 3.01 -13.38 -23.20
CA SER A 36 1.97 -12.36 -23.43
C SER A 36 0.79 -12.47 -22.47
N ALA A 37 0.49 -13.65 -21.93
CA ALA A 37 -0.50 -13.84 -20.86
C ALA A 37 -0.05 -13.22 -19.52
N GLY A 38 1.21 -12.82 -19.40
CA GLY A 38 1.74 -12.04 -18.27
C GLY A 38 1.59 -10.51 -18.43
N THR A 39 1.05 -10.02 -19.54
CA THR A 39 0.95 -8.59 -19.84
C THR A 39 -0.49 -8.20 -20.18
N GLU A 40 -1.43 -8.43 -19.26
CA GLU A 40 -2.62 -7.59 -19.21
C GLU A 40 -2.30 -6.32 -18.39
N SER A 41 -1.39 -5.48 -18.89
CA SER A 41 -1.31 -4.07 -18.48
C SER A 41 -2.49 -3.31 -19.10
N ALA A 42 -3.72 -3.80 -18.90
CA ALA A 42 -4.88 -2.93 -18.90
C ALA A 42 -4.64 -2.03 -17.68
N SER A 43 -4.36 -0.74 -17.90
CA SER A 43 -4.10 0.22 -16.83
C SER A 43 -5.23 0.12 -15.82
N ALA A 44 -5.04 -0.66 -14.76
CA ALA A 44 -6.05 -0.88 -13.75
C ALA A 44 -6.26 0.50 -13.14
N ARG A 45 -7.44 1.09 -13.35
CA ARG A 45 -7.79 2.36 -12.76
C ARG A 45 -8.64 2.09 -11.54
N LEU A 46 -8.28 2.70 -10.43
CA LEU A 46 -9.20 2.77 -9.31
C LEU A 46 -10.30 3.79 -9.67
N GLY A 47 -11.49 3.67 -9.08
CA GLY A 47 -12.63 4.59 -9.31
C GLY A 47 -12.37 6.07 -8.98
N GLN A 48 -11.14 6.41 -8.60
CA GLN A 48 -10.61 7.72 -8.24
C GLN A 48 -9.82 8.40 -9.38
N GLY A 49 -9.81 7.81 -10.59
CA GLY A 49 -9.26 8.47 -11.79
C GLY A 49 -7.74 8.32 -12.00
N TYR A 50 -7.04 7.64 -11.10
CA TYR A 50 -5.60 7.33 -11.23
C TYR A 50 -5.37 5.85 -11.60
N THR A 51 -4.23 5.57 -12.26
CA THR A 51 -3.77 4.19 -12.53
C THR A 51 -3.17 3.57 -11.27
N VAL A 52 -3.38 2.27 -11.07
CA VAL A 52 -2.78 1.42 -10.02
C VAL A 52 -1.81 0.38 -10.60
N ALA A 53 -1.43 0.49 -11.89
CA ALA A 53 -0.44 -0.39 -12.49
C ALA A 53 0.93 -0.31 -11.78
N ALA A 54 1.59 -1.45 -11.61
CA ALA A 54 2.82 -1.60 -10.83
C ALA A 54 3.64 -2.86 -11.20
N ALA A 55 3.45 -3.43 -12.40
CA ALA A 55 4.14 -4.62 -12.85
C ALA A 55 5.65 -4.37 -12.99
N ASP A 56 6.03 -3.20 -13.50
CA ASP A 56 7.41 -2.77 -13.63
C ASP A 56 7.74 -1.50 -12.82
N GLU A 57 9.01 -1.11 -12.82
CA GLU A 57 9.49 0.04 -12.06
C GLU A 57 8.89 1.36 -12.56
N SER A 58 8.73 1.50 -13.87
CA SER A 58 8.16 2.70 -14.48
C SER A 58 6.71 2.87 -14.03
N GLU A 59 5.92 1.79 -14.04
CA GLU A 59 4.53 1.82 -13.58
C GLU A 59 4.42 2.17 -12.09
N ARG A 60 5.27 1.59 -11.23
CA ARG A 60 5.30 1.92 -9.79
C ARG A 60 5.66 3.37 -9.51
N ARG A 61 6.61 3.94 -10.26
CA ARG A 61 6.99 5.34 -10.12
C ARG A 61 5.95 6.27 -10.70
N GLU A 62 5.31 5.88 -11.80
CA GLU A 62 4.18 6.60 -12.38
C GLU A 62 3.01 6.66 -11.39
N PHE A 63 2.72 5.55 -10.70
CA PHE A 63 1.73 5.51 -9.63
C PHE A 63 1.95 6.64 -8.61
N LEU A 64 3.17 6.73 -8.08
CA LEU A 64 3.56 7.75 -7.09
C LEU A 64 3.55 9.18 -7.67
N ARG A 65 3.97 9.33 -8.93
CA ARG A 65 4.01 10.63 -9.63
C ARG A 65 2.63 11.26 -9.78
N GLN A 66 1.56 10.46 -9.90
CA GLN A 66 0.18 10.97 -9.95
C GLN A 66 -0.21 11.75 -8.69
N PHE A 67 0.42 11.46 -7.54
CA PHE A 67 0.23 12.18 -6.29
C PHE A 67 1.29 13.26 -6.04
N GLY A 68 2.15 13.53 -7.03
CA GLY A 68 3.21 14.54 -6.96
C GLY A 68 4.50 14.07 -6.29
N TRP A 69 4.64 12.79 -5.96
CA TRP A 69 5.86 12.27 -5.34
C TRP A 69 6.95 11.98 -6.38
N GLN A 70 8.17 12.38 -6.05
CA GLN A 70 9.37 12.03 -6.79
C GLN A 70 10.19 11.05 -5.99
N THR A 71 10.68 10.00 -6.65
CA THR A 71 11.50 8.98 -6.03
C THR A 71 12.79 8.75 -6.78
N GLU A 72 13.76 8.16 -6.09
CA GLU A 72 14.88 7.47 -6.73
C GLU A 72 14.36 6.33 -7.64
N SER A 73 15.14 5.97 -8.65
CA SER A 73 14.79 4.88 -9.58
C SER A 73 14.81 3.53 -8.88
N GLU A 74 15.88 3.25 -8.14
CA GLU A 74 16.03 1.98 -7.44
C GLU A 74 15.25 1.99 -6.12
N PRO A 75 14.46 0.93 -5.83
CA PRO A 75 13.84 0.78 -4.52
C PRO A 75 14.91 0.48 -3.47
N VAL A 76 14.78 1.09 -2.30
CA VAL A 76 15.64 0.84 -1.13
C VAL A 76 15.38 -0.57 -0.56
N SER A 77 14.18 -1.09 -0.73
CA SER A 77 13.83 -2.44 -0.28
C SER A 77 12.73 -3.05 -1.15
N VAL A 78 12.84 -4.36 -1.39
CA VAL A 78 11.80 -5.19 -2.02
C VAL A 78 11.65 -6.44 -1.19
N ARG A 79 10.45 -6.70 -0.67
CA ARG A 79 10.17 -7.86 0.20
C ARG A 79 8.89 -8.55 -0.23
N GLU A 80 8.89 -9.87 -0.26
CA GLU A 80 7.65 -10.65 -0.32
C GLU A 80 7.19 -10.89 1.12
N VAL A 81 5.95 -10.49 1.43
CA VAL A 81 5.37 -10.62 2.77
C VAL A 81 4.01 -11.30 2.65
N THR A 82 3.64 -12.06 3.68
CA THR A 82 2.29 -12.64 3.78
C THR A 82 1.50 -11.78 4.76
N LEU A 83 0.34 -11.27 4.33
CA LEU A 83 -0.53 -10.55 5.25
C LEU A 83 -1.05 -11.50 6.33
N PRO A 84 -1.26 -11.02 7.57
CA PRO A 84 -1.93 -11.78 8.62
C PRO A 84 -3.17 -12.51 8.09
N VAL A 85 -3.36 -13.76 8.54
CA VAL A 85 -4.51 -14.60 8.14
C VAL A 85 -5.82 -14.01 8.65
N GLN A 86 -5.77 -13.28 9.76
CA GLN A 86 -6.89 -12.59 10.37
C GLN A 86 -6.59 -11.10 10.46
N MET A 87 -7.63 -10.27 10.41
CA MET A 87 -7.51 -8.83 10.62
C MET A 87 -7.26 -8.56 12.11
N ASP A 88 -5.99 -8.55 12.51
CA ASP A 88 -5.59 -8.17 13.85
C ASP A 88 -5.65 -6.64 14.03
N GLU A 89 -5.51 -6.18 15.27
CA GLU A 89 -5.59 -4.75 15.62
C GLU A 89 -4.62 -3.90 14.79
N ARG A 90 -3.36 -4.35 14.65
CA ARG A 90 -2.33 -3.65 13.89
C ARG A 90 -2.66 -3.55 12.41
N LEU A 91 -3.10 -4.64 11.77
CA LEU A 91 -3.48 -4.61 10.37
C LEU A 91 -4.76 -3.79 10.17
N SER A 92 -5.69 -3.82 11.13
CA SER A 92 -6.91 -3.02 11.09
C SER A 92 -6.62 -1.52 11.11
N GLU A 93 -5.76 -1.07 12.04
CA GLU A 93 -5.29 0.31 12.12
C GLU A 93 -4.61 0.76 10.82
N TYR A 94 -3.72 -0.07 10.29
CA TYR A 94 -3.05 0.22 9.03
C TYR A 94 -4.02 0.22 7.83
N ASN A 95 -4.98 -0.72 7.80
CA ASN A 95 -5.99 -0.82 6.75
C ASN A 95 -6.93 0.39 6.74
N ALA A 96 -7.16 1.05 7.88
CA ALA A 96 -7.94 2.29 7.91
C ALA A 96 -7.32 3.38 7.02
N ILE A 97 -5.99 3.49 6.98
CA ILE A 97 -5.29 4.40 6.06
C ILE A 97 -5.52 3.97 4.60
N GLN A 98 -5.59 2.67 4.33
CA GLN A 98 -5.78 2.13 2.98
C GLN A 98 -7.20 2.34 2.45
N ILE A 99 -8.22 2.12 3.29
CA ILE A 99 -9.63 2.34 2.97
C ILE A 99 -9.88 3.78 2.53
N ARG A 100 -9.26 4.75 3.21
CA ARG A 100 -9.41 6.17 2.87
C ARG A 100 -8.84 6.52 1.49
N GLN A 101 -7.83 5.77 1.04
CA GLN A 101 -7.24 5.92 -0.29
C GLN A 101 -8.00 5.14 -1.38
N GLY A 102 -9.01 4.36 -0.99
CA GLY A 102 -9.81 3.51 -1.87
C GLY A 102 -9.33 2.06 -1.97
N PHE A 103 -8.36 1.64 -1.15
CA PHE A 103 -7.86 0.27 -1.10
C PHE A 103 -8.49 -0.51 0.06
N ASP A 104 -8.47 -1.84 0.02
CA ASP A 104 -8.88 -2.65 1.17
C ASP A 104 -8.08 -3.96 1.27
N LEU A 105 -7.26 -4.05 2.31
CA LEU A 105 -6.42 -5.20 2.61
C LEU A 105 -7.20 -6.36 3.23
N SER A 106 -8.45 -6.17 3.67
CA SER A 106 -9.26 -7.22 4.30
C SER A 106 -9.45 -8.43 3.38
N SER A 107 -9.67 -8.17 2.09
CA SER A 107 -9.80 -9.20 1.06
C SER A 107 -8.48 -9.92 0.74
N LEU A 108 -7.36 -9.44 1.27
CA LEU A 108 -6.02 -9.95 1.03
C LEU A 108 -5.40 -10.66 2.24
N CYS A 109 -6.12 -10.81 3.35
CA CYS A 109 -5.68 -11.60 4.50
C CYS A 109 -5.20 -13.00 4.08
N GLY A 110 -4.05 -13.41 4.62
CA GLY A 110 -3.39 -14.68 4.29
C GLY A 110 -2.76 -14.75 2.89
N LYS A 111 -2.84 -13.69 2.07
CA LYS A 111 -2.22 -13.67 0.74
C LYS A 111 -0.80 -13.12 0.79
N ARG A 112 0.03 -13.60 -0.14
CA ARG A 112 1.36 -13.03 -0.41
C ARG A 112 1.27 -11.78 -1.27
N VAL A 113 1.97 -10.74 -0.87
CA VAL A 113 2.10 -9.44 -1.54
C VAL A 113 3.57 -9.04 -1.60
N LYS A 114 3.93 -8.15 -2.52
CA LYS A 114 5.27 -7.54 -2.59
C LYS A 114 5.23 -6.13 -2.03
N LEU A 115 6.09 -5.86 -1.05
CA LEU A 115 6.32 -4.53 -0.50
C LEU A 115 7.53 -3.91 -1.18
N TRP A 116 7.31 -2.81 -1.91
CA TRP A 116 8.36 -1.99 -2.51
C TRP A 116 8.53 -0.72 -1.71
N THR A 117 9.75 -0.36 -1.35
CA THR A 117 10.05 0.86 -0.60
C THR A 117 10.98 1.74 -1.43
N TYR A 118 10.55 2.97 -1.73
CA TYR A 118 11.29 3.95 -2.50
C TYR A 118 11.67 5.15 -1.63
N ASN A 119 12.86 5.71 -1.84
CA ASN A 119 13.23 6.98 -1.19
C ASN A 119 12.51 8.14 -1.88
N VAL A 120 11.83 8.99 -1.11
CA VAL A 120 11.11 10.18 -1.62
C VAL A 120 12.05 11.39 -1.56
N THR A 121 12.21 12.07 -2.69
CA THR A 121 13.22 13.15 -2.83
C THR A 121 12.64 14.56 -2.68
N ASN A 122 11.31 14.71 -2.72
CA ASN A 122 10.65 16.02 -2.71
C ASN A 122 9.70 16.24 -1.52
N TYR A 123 9.90 15.52 -0.41
CA TYR A 123 9.04 15.69 0.77
C TYR A 123 9.29 17.05 1.48
N PRO A 124 8.27 17.90 1.70
CA PRO A 124 8.46 19.30 2.12
C PRO A 124 9.18 19.52 3.46
N ALA A 125 8.94 18.65 4.45
CA ALA A 125 9.51 18.80 5.80
C ALA A 125 10.98 18.33 5.90
N GLY A 126 11.56 17.80 4.83
CA GLY A 126 12.88 17.20 4.81
C GLY A 126 12.99 15.91 5.64
N GLY A 127 14.19 15.34 5.68
CA GLY A 127 14.48 14.08 6.37
C GLY A 127 14.33 12.83 5.48
N LYS A 128 14.60 11.65 6.05
CA LYS A 128 14.46 10.37 5.35
C LYS A 128 12.99 9.96 5.34
N VAL A 129 12.34 10.16 4.20
CA VAL A 129 10.95 9.78 3.93
C VAL A 129 10.94 8.75 2.81
N VAL A 130 10.11 7.73 2.96
CA VAL A 130 9.95 6.66 1.99
C VAL A 130 8.51 6.52 1.54
N ALA A 131 8.32 6.03 0.33
CA ALA A 131 7.05 5.57 -0.19
C ALA A 131 7.03 4.04 -0.17
N ASN A 132 6.07 3.46 0.53
CA ASN A 132 5.82 2.03 0.53
C ASN A 132 4.67 1.72 -0.43
N LEU A 133 4.87 0.78 -1.34
CA LEU A 133 3.85 0.24 -2.23
C LEU A 133 3.63 -1.23 -1.90
N ILE A 134 2.40 -1.59 -1.59
CA ILE A 134 1.95 -2.98 -1.48
C ILE A 134 1.40 -3.35 -2.86
N VAL A 135 2.08 -4.30 -3.51
CA VAL A 135 1.78 -4.73 -4.88
C VAL A 135 1.35 -6.19 -4.89
N LYS A 136 0.22 -6.45 -5.52
CA LYS A 136 -0.30 -7.80 -5.77
C LYS A 136 -0.59 -7.96 -7.26
N ASP A 137 0.00 -8.99 -7.86
CA ASP A 137 -0.23 -9.37 -9.26
C ASP A 137 -0.07 -8.18 -10.24
N GLY A 138 0.95 -7.35 -10.01
CA GLY A 138 1.27 -6.19 -10.84
C GLY A 138 0.42 -4.95 -10.57
N VAL A 139 -0.38 -4.92 -9.51
CA VAL A 139 -1.27 -3.82 -9.16
C VAL A 139 -1.00 -3.32 -7.73
N VAL A 140 -1.01 -2.00 -7.54
CA VAL A 140 -0.97 -1.39 -6.21
C VAL A 140 -2.29 -1.67 -5.49
N VAL A 141 -2.20 -2.27 -4.30
CA VAL A 141 -3.34 -2.63 -3.43
C VAL A 141 -3.29 -1.92 -2.07
N GLY A 142 -2.35 -1.00 -1.89
CA GLY A 142 -2.18 -0.19 -0.69
C GLY A 142 -0.75 0.32 -0.54
N GLY A 143 -0.52 1.07 0.53
CA GLY A 143 0.77 1.63 0.90
C GLY A 143 0.64 2.99 1.59
N ASP A 144 1.78 3.64 1.77
CA ASP A 144 1.88 4.86 2.56
C ASP A 144 3.16 5.66 2.23
N ILE A 145 3.16 6.92 2.63
CA ILE A 145 4.34 7.77 2.74
C ILE A 145 4.69 7.87 4.23
N SER A 146 5.91 7.49 4.60
CA SER A 146 6.33 7.46 6.01
C SER A 146 7.76 7.89 6.25
N SER A 147 8.02 8.37 7.47
CA SER A 147 9.38 8.65 7.93
C SER A 147 10.05 7.40 8.50
N VAL A 148 11.34 7.22 8.21
CA VAL A 148 12.16 6.08 8.71
C VAL A 148 12.61 6.27 10.17
N ARG A 149 12.20 7.36 10.85
CA ARG A 149 12.61 7.68 12.21
C ARG A 149 11.70 7.04 13.26
N THR A 150 12.25 6.71 14.43
CA THR A 150 11.45 6.31 15.61
C THR A 150 10.50 7.45 16.00
N GLY A 151 9.21 7.14 16.17
CA GLY A 151 8.16 8.16 16.35
C GLY A 151 7.85 8.96 15.08
N GLY A 152 8.19 8.41 13.91
CA GLY A 152 7.85 8.96 12.61
C GLY A 152 6.35 8.95 12.33
N PHE A 153 5.97 9.53 11.20
CA PHE A 153 4.60 9.55 10.72
C PHE A 153 4.40 8.55 9.58
N SER A 154 3.14 8.22 9.32
CA SER A 154 2.69 7.55 8.10
C SER A 154 1.39 8.21 7.65
N HIS A 155 1.25 8.43 6.35
CA HIS A 155 0.01 8.93 5.75
C HIS A 155 -0.20 8.33 4.35
N GLY A 156 -1.40 8.48 3.80
CA GLY A 156 -1.72 8.00 2.46
C GLY A 156 -0.96 8.76 1.35
N PHE A 157 -1.07 8.31 0.10
CA PHE A 157 -0.35 8.91 -1.02
C PHE A 157 -0.80 10.34 -1.33
N ASP A 158 -2.06 10.72 -1.13
CA ASP A 158 -2.52 12.08 -1.39
C ASP A 158 -2.12 13.03 -0.24
N PRO A 159 -1.21 14.00 -0.46
CA PRO A 159 -0.81 14.95 0.58
C PRO A 159 -1.95 15.86 1.04
N ASN A 160 -2.96 16.12 0.19
CA ASN A 160 -4.09 16.97 0.56
C ASN A 160 -5.00 16.28 1.58
N MET A 161 -5.14 14.95 1.47
CA MET A 161 -5.91 14.15 2.41
C MET A 161 -5.28 14.17 3.81
N PHE A 162 -3.94 14.12 3.89
CA PHE A 162 -3.20 14.23 5.15
C PHE A 162 -3.31 15.63 5.79
N ALA A 163 -3.20 16.69 4.98
CA ALA A 163 -3.33 18.06 5.46
C ALA A 163 -4.73 18.32 6.06
N ALA A 164 -5.78 17.81 5.41
CA ALA A 164 -7.15 17.91 5.91
C ALA A 164 -7.36 17.16 7.23
N GLU A 165 -6.80 15.95 7.37
CA GLU A 165 -6.90 15.14 8.60
C GLU A 165 -6.17 15.80 9.78
N THR A 166 -4.98 16.36 9.53
CA THR A 166 -4.21 17.09 10.55
C THR A 166 -4.97 18.34 11.03
N ALA A 167 -5.61 19.08 10.12
CA ALA A 167 -6.41 20.25 10.46
C ALA A 167 -7.68 19.87 11.25
N ALA A 168 -8.35 18.78 10.87
CA ALA A 168 -9.54 18.29 11.57
C ALA A 168 -9.21 17.83 13.01
N ALA A 169 -8.15 17.03 13.20
CA ALA A 169 -7.73 16.56 14.51
C ALA A 169 -7.32 17.72 15.45
N GLN A 170 -6.70 18.76 14.92
CA GLN A 170 -6.37 19.97 15.70
C GLN A 170 -7.62 20.77 16.10
N SER A 171 -8.66 20.78 15.27
CA SER A 171 -9.94 21.44 15.59
C SER A 171 -10.74 20.70 16.66
N GLU A 172 -10.70 19.35 16.67
CA GLU A 172 -11.33 18.53 17.70
C GLU A 172 -10.59 18.64 19.05
N ALA A 173 -9.25 18.66 19.04
CA ALA A 173 -8.46 18.90 20.25
C ALA A 173 -8.74 20.28 20.89
N LEU A 174 -9.04 21.30 20.07
CA LEU A 174 -9.34 22.67 20.55
C LEU A 174 -10.78 22.84 21.07
N THR A 175 -11.68 21.89 20.79
CA THR A 175 -13.07 21.93 21.27
C THR A 175 -13.27 21.19 22.59
N VAL A 176 -12.42 20.20 22.92
CA VAL A 176 -12.49 19.46 24.19
C VAL A 176 -12.09 20.33 25.41
N ASP A 177 -11.14 21.25 25.26
CA ASP A 177 -10.61 22.09 26.35
C ASP A 177 -11.63 23.12 26.91
N ARG A 178 -12.72 23.42 26.19
CA ARG A 178 -13.73 24.40 26.63
C ARG A 178 -14.87 23.82 27.48
N SER A 179 -14.82 22.55 27.84
CA SER A 179 -15.92 21.85 28.53
C SER A 179 -15.77 21.70 30.05
N VAL A 180 -14.74 22.32 30.66
CA VAL A 180 -14.67 22.47 32.13
C VAL A 180 -15.45 23.73 32.53
N PRO A 181 -16.60 23.63 33.23
CA PRO A 181 -17.24 24.81 33.76
C PRO A 181 -16.34 25.41 34.85
N ASP A 182 -16.02 26.70 34.70
CA ASP A 182 -15.40 27.54 35.72
C ASP A 182 -16.16 27.37 37.05
N ARG A 183 -15.60 26.54 37.96
CA ARG A 183 -15.97 26.64 39.35
C ARG A 183 -15.22 27.82 39.92
N ILE A 184 -15.90 28.96 39.94
CA ILE A 184 -15.54 30.12 40.76
C ILE A 184 -15.30 29.62 42.19
N PRO A 185 -14.08 29.75 42.76
CA PRO A 185 -13.88 29.52 44.19
C PRO A 185 -14.69 30.59 44.93
N THR A 186 -15.69 30.14 45.69
CA THR A 186 -16.50 31.05 46.50
C THR A 186 -15.68 31.41 47.73
N ASP A 187 -15.35 32.70 47.83
CA ASP A 187 -14.98 33.50 48.99
C ASP A 187 -15.05 32.77 50.35
N GLU A 188 -13.90 32.36 50.89
CA GLU A 188 -13.79 31.92 52.28
C GLU A 188 -13.48 33.15 53.14
N HIS A 189 -14.56 33.71 53.67
CA HIS A 189 -14.61 34.79 54.64
C HIS A 189 -13.71 34.49 55.85
N VAL A 190 -12.56 35.18 55.94
CA VAL A 190 -11.72 35.23 57.15
C VAL A 190 -12.35 36.25 58.11
N PRO A 191 -12.81 35.85 59.32
CA PRO A 191 -13.28 36.79 60.32
C PRO A 191 -12.08 37.53 60.97
N PRO A 192 -12.21 38.82 61.33
CA PRO A 192 -11.15 39.53 62.04
C PRO A 192 -11.00 39.02 63.47
N GLU A 193 -9.75 38.81 63.91
CA GLU A 193 -9.40 38.53 65.31
C GLU A 193 -9.85 39.69 66.21
N PRO A 194 -10.39 39.43 67.42
CA PRO A 194 -10.75 40.47 68.34
C PRO A 194 -9.51 41.07 69.02
N ASP A 195 -9.47 42.40 69.04
CA ASP A 195 -8.57 43.23 69.84
C ASP A 195 -8.55 42.76 71.30
N GLY A 196 -7.35 42.40 71.77
CA GLY A 196 -7.07 42.15 73.18
C GLY A 196 -6.34 43.36 73.76
N ASP A 197 -7.12 44.25 74.37
CA ASP A 197 -6.66 45.37 75.18
C ASP A 197 -5.85 44.89 76.41
N GLU A 198 -4.79 45.64 76.67
CA GLU A 198 -4.23 46.07 77.97
C GLU A 198 -4.77 45.42 79.27
N GLU A 199 -3.90 44.68 79.98
CA GLU A 199 -3.43 44.99 81.37
C GLU A 199 -2.26 44.07 81.79
#